data_AF-A0A959JMN3-F1
#
_entry.id   AF-A0A959JMN3-F1
#
_cell.length_a   1.000
_cell.length_b   1.000
_cell.length_c   1.000
_cell.angle_alpha   90.00
_cell.angle_beta   90.00
_cell.angle_gamma   90.00
#
_symmetry.space_group_name_H-M   'P 1'
#
loop_
_entity.id
_entity.type
_entity.pdbx_description
1 polymer ?
#
loop_
_entity_poly.entity_id
_entity_poly.type
_entity_poly.pdbx_seq_one_letter_code
_entity_poly.pdbx_strand_id
1 'polypeptide(L)'
;MRPVVTVIGILLIIALTGFWLFAAGAILFGYPIASFILPSAPFLTSLGIINILLVIALPLLSVVFLILRVLYGYRVSKKWHTGLWIVGTLNLVSLFGLGSYISNQFKVEKVVEQSFQTAPVTTDTLKIELGDNIASDFSFFNDNPRIVDGNLIYENVYINIEKATGSAFEFEEERSARGEGSAEALNLAKEFGFVHSLSNNTLVLNPYVTIPDGSKWRNQRMTLTIKIPEGKSIQLGDYVNSHVRNVDFNENADRPWMASGQVWTMTANGLEIPGYLDENKTSLEKNFTDFQQLSIKGEMKVQIEQGDNYEVVLKGPKQGKEGVEFQKLDKTLIVENTGYRMGTPLRLYITCPDLEWIELENTDDVKISGFESEKLKMDVDSRFELKTYNLKVKDLSVHLKDRVKADFKGSAENFELELEDNSKFNSEFFTVKNAIINAKGNNLPIRLTVTETLQPLGNEIDRWDISGEPALPKEEQ
;
A
#
# COMPACT_ATOMS: atom_id res chain seq x y z
N MET A 1 21.31 35.95 -45.65
CA MET A 1 21.07 35.45 -44.27
C MET A 1 20.28 36.43 -43.39
N ARG A 2 20.65 37.71 -43.27
CA ARG A 2 19.90 38.71 -42.46
C ARG A 2 18.38 38.82 -42.73
N PRO A 3 17.88 38.92 -43.97
CA PRO A 3 16.43 39.04 -44.21
C PRO A 3 15.66 37.79 -43.78
N VAL A 4 16.25 36.60 -43.94
CA VAL A 4 15.65 35.33 -43.53
C VAL A 4 15.52 35.28 -42.00
N VAL A 5 16.56 35.68 -41.26
CA VAL A 5 16.55 35.73 -39.79
C VAL A 5 15.49 36.72 -39.28
N THR A 6 15.35 37.89 -39.92
CA THR A 6 14.31 38.87 -39.58
C THR A 6 12.90 38.34 -39.79
N VAL A 7 12.64 37.68 -40.93
CA VAL A 7 11.33 37.05 -41.20
C VAL A 7 11.02 35.97 -40.17
N ILE A 8 11.99 35.10 -39.85
CA ILE A 8 11.82 34.05 -38.82
C ILE A 8 11.50 34.67 -37.46
N GLY A 9 12.22 35.70 -37.05
CA GLY A 9 11.97 36.32 -35.74
C GLY A 9 10.63 37.05 -35.65
N ILE A 10 10.15 37.66 -36.74
CA ILE A 10 8.79 38.23 -36.80
C ILE A 10 7.74 37.13 -36.68
N LEU A 11 7.89 36.02 -37.42
CA LEU A 11 7.00 34.86 -37.33
C LEU A 11 6.97 34.26 -35.92
N LEU A 12 8.12 34.19 -35.23
CA LEU A 12 8.19 33.74 -33.84
C LEU A 12 7.45 34.69 -32.89
N ILE A 13 7.58 36.01 -33.04
CA ILE A 13 6.82 36.96 -32.21
C ILE A 13 5.31 36.76 -32.42
N ILE A 14 4.86 36.65 -33.68
CA ILE A 14 3.45 36.38 -34.01
C ILE A 14 2.99 35.06 -33.36
N ALA A 15 3.79 34.01 -33.44
CA ALA A 15 3.48 32.71 -32.84
C ALA A 15 3.39 32.80 -31.30
N LEU A 16 4.31 33.51 -30.64
CA LEU A 16 4.30 33.69 -29.19
C LEU A 16 3.08 34.51 -28.72
N THR A 17 2.71 35.55 -29.47
CA THR A 17 1.48 36.31 -29.19
C THR A 17 0.23 35.45 -29.43
N GLY A 18 0.20 34.68 -30.52
CA GLY A 18 -0.88 33.74 -30.81
C GLY A 18 -1.02 32.68 -29.72
N PHE A 19 0.10 32.15 -29.20
CA PHE A 19 0.10 31.21 -28.08
C PHE A 19 -0.44 31.84 -26.80
N TRP A 20 -0.08 33.09 -26.49
CA TRP A 20 -0.63 33.78 -25.32
C TRP A 20 -2.15 34.02 -25.43
N LEU A 21 -2.63 34.43 -26.60
CA LEU A 21 -4.07 34.59 -26.87
C LEU A 21 -4.81 33.24 -26.81
N PHE A 22 -4.20 32.19 -27.33
CA PHE A 22 -4.73 30.83 -27.22
C PHE A 22 -4.82 30.40 -25.75
N ALA A 23 -3.78 30.62 -24.94
CA ALA A 23 -3.80 30.33 -23.52
C ALA A 23 -4.88 31.13 -22.78
N ALA A 24 -5.08 32.40 -23.12
CA ALA A 24 -6.17 33.21 -22.58
C ALA A 24 -7.55 32.65 -22.95
N GLY A 25 -7.74 32.25 -24.23
CA GLY A 25 -8.95 31.57 -24.69
C GLY A 25 -9.19 30.25 -23.96
N ALA A 26 -8.14 29.46 -23.73
CA ALA A 26 -8.23 28.19 -23.00
C ALA A 26 -8.62 28.38 -21.52
N ILE A 27 -8.12 29.44 -20.87
CA ILE A 27 -8.52 29.79 -19.49
C ILE A 27 -10.00 30.18 -19.43
N LEU A 28 -10.49 30.96 -20.41
CA LEU A 28 -11.90 31.31 -20.50
C LEU A 28 -12.77 30.08 -20.79
N PHE A 29 -12.33 29.21 -21.68
CA PHE A 29 -13.00 27.94 -21.96
C PHE A 29 -13.07 27.05 -20.72
N GLY A 30 -12.03 27.02 -19.88
CA GLY A 30 -11.99 26.28 -18.61
C GLY A 30 -12.67 26.95 -17.42
N TYR A 31 -13.24 28.15 -17.60
CA TYR A 31 -13.88 28.90 -16.53
C TYR A 31 -15.04 28.16 -15.82
N PRO A 32 -15.91 27.40 -16.52
CA PRO A 32 -17.00 26.66 -15.87
C PRO A 32 -16.55 25.69 -14.78
N ILE A 33 -15.34 25.11 -14.88
CA ILE A 33 -14.77 24.27 -13.80
C ILE A 33 -13.99 25.11 -12.81
N ALA A 34 -13.21 26.09 -13.30
CA ALA A 34 -12.41 26.95 -12.44
C ALA A 34 -13.26 27.74 -11.42
N SER A 35 -14.50 28.08 -11.76
CA SER A 35 -15.45 28.76 -10.87
C SER A 35 -15.73 27.99 -9.58
N PHE A 36 -15.67 26.66 -9.57
CA PHE A 36 -15.85 25.82 -8.37
C PHE A 36 -14.62 25.82 -7.45
N ILE A 37 -13.44 26.13 -7.99
CA ILE A 37 -12.17 26.16 -7.25
C ILE A 37 -11.90 27.57 -6.74
N LEU A 38 -11.98 28.56 -7.63
CA LEU A 38 -11.64 29.95 -7.36
C LEU A 38 -12.56 30.58 -6.29
N PRO A 39 -12.07 31.58 -5.55
CA PRO A 39 -12.84 32.27 -4.52
C PRO A 39 -14.17 32.85 -5.04
N SER A 40 -15.22 32.82 -4.22
CA SER A 40 -16.52 33.42 -4.59
C SER A 40 -16.44 34.95 -4.83
N ALA A 41 -15.45 35.63 -4.22
CA ALA A 41 -15.25 37.06 -4.40
C ALA A 41 -14.79 37.38 -5.84
N PRO A 42 -15.54 38.18 -6.63
CA PRO A 42 -15.22 38.44 -8.04
C PRO A 42 -13.86 39.08 -8.28
N PHE A 43 -13.42 39.95 -7.36
CA PHE A 43 -12.10 40.56 -7.42
C PHE A 43 -10.98 39.52 -7.28
N LEU A 44 -11.09 38.58 -6.33
CA LEU A 44 -10.08 37.54 -6.11
C LEU A 44 -10.05 36.53 -7.27
N THR A 45 -11.22 36.21 -7.85
CA THR A 45 -11.31 35.39 -9.07
C THR A 45 -10.61 36.08 -10.25
N SER A 46 -10.93 37.35 -10.51
CA SER A 46 -10.27 38.14 -11.56
C SER A 46 -8.76 38.23 -11.35
N LEU A 47 -8.33 38.43 -10.09
CA LEU A 47 -6.91 38.47 -9.72
C LEU A 47 -6.22 37.14 -9.99
N GLY A 48 -6.87 36.01 -9.69
CA GLY A 48 -6.38 34.67 -10.01
C GLY A 48 -6.18 34.45 -11.51
N ILE A 49 -7.17 34.83 -12.33
CA ILE A 49 -7.10 34.72 -13.80
C ILE A 49 -5.96 35.59 -14.35
N ILE A 50 -5.88 36.86 -13.92
CA ILE A 50 -4.79 37.76 -14.31
C ILE A 50 -3.44 37.17 -13.90
N ASN A 51 -3.35 36.57 -12.71
CA ASN A 51 -2.10 36.01 -12.25
C ASN A 51 -1.62 34.86 -13.14
N ILE A 52 -2.51 33.95 -13.54
CA ILE A 52 -2.17 32.85 -14.46
C ILE A 52 -1.75 33.40 -15.83
N LEU A 53 -2.47 34.40 -16.36
CA LEU A 53 -2.11 35.05 -17.61
C LEU A 53 -0.73 35.70 -17.58
N LEU A 54 -0.36 36.32 -16.45
CA LEU A 54 0.96 36.95 -16.26
C LEU A 54 2.09 35.92 -16.13
N VAL A 55 1.84 34.77 -15.48
CA VAL A 55 2.81 33.65 -15.43
C VAL A 55 3.19 33.19 -16.82
N ILE A 56 2.24 33.18 -17.76
CA ILE A 56 2.49 32.83 -19.16
C ILE A 56 3.07 34.03 -19.93
N ALA A 57 2.56 35.24 -19.70
CA ALA A 57 2.98 36.44 -20.45
C ALA A 57 4.43 36.84 -20.20
N LEU A 58 4.91 36.79 -18.95
CA LEU A 58 6.24 37.33 -18.58
C LEU A 58 7.41 36.56 -19.24
N PRO A 59 7.42 35.20 -19.27
CA PRO A 59 8.41 34.45 -20.04
C PRO A 59 8.33 34.74 -21.54
N LEU A 60 7.14 34.75 -22.13
CA LEU A 60 6.97 35.03 -23.56
C LEU A 60 7.48 36.43 -23.93
N LEU A 61 7.18 37.43 -23.11
CA LEU A 61 7.66 38.80 -23.30
C LEU A 61 9.18 38.90 -23.18
N SER A 62 9.80 38.10 -22.29
CA SER A 62 11.25 38.01 -22.16
C SER A 62 11.89 37.44 -23.43
N VAL A 63 11.26 36.42 -24.05
CA VAL A 63 11.70 35.85 -25.33
C VAL A 63 11.51 36.85 -26.47
N VAL A 64 10.40 37.60 -26.50
CA VAL A 64 10.19 38.66 -27.49
C VAL A 64 11.30 39.71 -27.40
N PHE A 65 11.69 40.14 -26.19
CA PHE A 65 12.80 41.07 -26.01
C PHE A 65 14.15 40.49 -26.45
N LEU A 66 14.38 39.20 -26.25
CA LEU A 66 15.57 38.51 -26.76
C LEU A 66 15.60 38.52 -28.30
N ILE A 67 14.48 38.24 -28.95
CA ILE A 67 14.36 38.29 -30.41
C ILE A 67 14.64 39.71 -30.92
N LEU A 68 14.04 40.73 -30.32
CA LEU A 68 14.26 42.13 -30.70
C LEU A 68 15.74 42.55 -30.54
N ARG A 69 16.42 42.04 -29.50
CA ARG A 69 17.85 42.26 -29.29
C ARG A 69 18.69 41.63 -30.39
N VAL A 70 18.38 40.40 -30.81
CA VAL A 70 19.11 39.69 -31.87
C VAL A 70 18.87 40.32 -33.24
N LEU A 71 17.64 40.72 -33.55
CA LEU A 71 17.27 41.25 -34.87
C LEU A 71 17.70 42.70 -35.08
N TYR A 72 17.47 43.55 -34.08
CA TYR A 72 17.59 45.01 -34.23
C TYR A 72 18.66 45.61 -33.31
N GLY A 73 19.38 44.79 -32.55
CA GLY A 73 20.30 45.28 -31.52
C GLY A 73 19.59 46.01 -30.38
N TYR A 74 18.26 45.85 -30.26
CA TYR A 74 17.48 46.53 -29.24
C TYR A 74 17.97 46.17 -27.83
N ARG A 75 18.26 47.18 -27.02
CA ARG A 75 18.65 47.00 -25.63
C ARG A 75 17.50 47.46 -24.76
N VAL A 76 16.84 46.50 -24.12
CA VAL A 76 15.76 46.76 -23.16
C VAL A 76 16.30 47.69 -22.08
N SER A 77 15.61 48.81 -21.85
CA SER A 77 16.07 49.83 -20.89
C SER A 77 16.09 49.27 -19.46
N LYS A 78 16.87 49.88 -18.58
CA LYS A 78 16.88 49.52 -17.14
C LYS A 78 15.48 49.67 -16.54
N LYS A 79 14.71 50.69 -16.95
CA LYS A 79 13.33 50.92 -16.50
C LYS A 79 12.39 49.77 -16.85
N TRP A 80 12.49 49.23 -18.07
CA TRP A 80 11.69 48.07 -18.49
C TRP A 80 12.05 46.80 -17.72
N HIS A 81 13.34 46.54 -17.50
CA HIS A 81 13.78 45.42 -16.67
C HIS A 81 13.27 45.55 -15.23
N THR A 82 13.46 46.71 -14.60
CA THR A 82 12.98 46.95 -13.24
C THR A 82 11.45 46.82 -13.16
N GLY A 83 10.72 47.34 -14.14
CA GLY A 83 9.26 47.18 -14.23
C GLY A 83 8.81 45.73 -14.31
N LEU A 84 9.44 44.92 -15.18
CA LEU A 84 9.15 43.48 -15.28
C LEU A 84 9.46 42.72 -13.99
N TRP A 85 10.57 43.05 -13.33
CA TRP A 85 10.91 42.47 -12.04
C TRP A 85 9.89 42.83 -10.96
N ILE A 86 9.43 44.08 -10.91
CA ILE A 86 8.40 44.52 -9.97
C ILE A 86 7.08 43.80 -10.26
N VAL A 87 6.61 43.79 -11.50
CA VAL A 87 5.35 43.12 -11.89
C VAL A 87 5.43 41.62 -11.61
N GLY A 88 6.54 40.97 -11.96
CA GLY A 88 6.74 39.55 -11.67
C GLY A 88 6.77 39.25 -10.18
N THR A 89 7.45 40.08 -9.38
CA THR A 89 7.48 39.91 -7.93
C THR A 89 6.09 40.10 -7.31
N LEU A 90 5.36 41.14 -7.73
CA LEU A 90 3.99 41.38 -7.27
C LEU A 90 3.03 40.25 -7.65
N ASN A 91 3.15 39.73 -8.88
CA ASN A 91 2.38 38.58 -9.35
C ASN A 91 2.67 37.33 -8.52
N LEU A 92 3.94 37.05 -8.21
CA LEU A 92 4.32 35.94 -7.33
C LEU A 92 3.75 36.11 -5.91
N VAL A 93 3.92 37.28 -5.29
CA VAL A 93 3.34 37.56 -3.97
C VAL A 93 1.82 37.38 -3.99
N SER A 94 1.15 37.85 -5.04
CA SER A 94 -0.29 37.68 -5.22
C SER A 94 -0.71 36.21 -5.39
N LEU A 95 0.04 35.44 -6.18
CA LEU A 95 -0.19 33.99 -6.34
C LEU A 95 -0.05 33.24 -5.03
N PHE A 96 1.00 33.52 -4.25
CA PHE A 96 1.18 32.91 -2.93
C PHE A 96 0.08 33.32 -1.96
N GLY A 97 -0.34 34.59 -1.97
CA GLY A 97 -1.43 35.07 -1.13
C GLY A 97 -2.77 34.40 -1.48
N LEU A 98 -3.13 34.35 -2.76
CA LEU A 98 -4.34 33.67 -3.23
C LEU A 98 -4.29 32.16 -2.98
N GLY A 99 -3.15 31.53 -3.23
CA GLY A 99 -2.94 30.11 -2.97
C GLY A 99 -3.10 29.79 -1.48
N SER A 100 -2.54 30.62 -0.60
CA SER A 100 -2.69 30.49 0.86
C SER A 100 -4.14 30.70 1.30
N TYR A 101 -4.83 31.68 0.71
CA TYR A 101 -6.24 31.93 0.96
C TYR A 101 -7.11 30.73 0.57
N ILE A 102 -6.93 30.19 -0.64
CA ILE A 102 -7.65 28.98 -1.10
C ILE A 102 -7.31 27.80 -0.20
N SER A 103 -6.03 27.59 0.13
CA SER A 103 -5.59 26.51 1.02
C SER A 103 -6.24 26.59 2.40
N ASN A 104 -6.47 27.79 2.93
CA ASN A 104 -7.14 27.97 4.22
C ASN A 104 -8.59 27.48 4.18
N GLN A 105 -9.24 27.45 3.01
CA GLN A 105 -10.60 26.93 2.83
C GLN A 105 -10.69 25.40 2.86
N PHE A 106 -9.56 24.70 2.99
CA PHE A 106 -9.49 23.24 3.15
C PHE A 106 -9.03 22.82 4.56
N LYS A 107 -9.02 23.76 5.52
CA LYS A 107 -8.40 23.58 6.84
C LYS A 107 -9.16 22.62 7.73
N VAL A 108 -10.48 22.69 7.76
CA VAL A 108 -11.33 21.89 8.65
C VAL A 108 -12.16 20.93 7.81
N GLU A 109 -12.20 19.66 8.21
CA GLU A 109 -13.12 18.66 7.65
C GLU A 109 -14.27 18.42 8.62
N LYS A 110 -15.49 18.32 8.09
CA LYS A 110 -16.68 17.94 8.84
C LYS A 110 -17.42 16.83 8.14
N VAL A 111 -18.07 16.02 8.96
CA VAL A 111 -18.80 14.83 8.59
C VAL A 111 -20.24 14.97 9.08
N VAL A 112 -21.19 14.56 8.23
CA VAL A 112 -22.62 14.47 8.53
C VAL A 112 -23.04 13.05 8.27
N GLU A 113 -23.44 12.37 9.34
CA GLU A 113 -23.99 11.02 9.27
C GLU A 113 -25.51 11.10 9.10
N GLN A 114 -26.03 10.34 8.15
CA GLN A 114 -27.45 10.20 7.91
C GLN A 114 -27.78 8.74 7.61
N SER A 115 -28.48 8.09 8.53
CA SER A 115 -29.14 6.82 8.20
C SER A 115 -30.39 7.12 7.38
N PHE A 116 -30.63 6.34 6.33
CA PHE A 116 -31.90 6.38 5.63
C PHE A 116 -32.56 5.00 5.69
N GLN A 117 -33.81 4.99 6.16
CA GLN A 117 -34.62 3.78 6.10
C GLN A 117 -35.30 3.73 4.73
N THR A 118 -34.80 2.86 3.88
CA THR A 118 -35.52 2.46 2.67
C THR A 118 -36.60 1.44 3.00
N ALA A 119 -37.48 1.18 2.04
CA ALA A 119 -38.37 0.03 2.12
C ALA A 119 -37.57 -1.23 2.47
N PRO A 120 -38.10 -2.11 3.35
CA PRO A 120 -37.36 -3.28 3.79
C PRO A 120 -36.96 -4.13 2.58
N VAL A 121 -35.66 -4.38 2.44
CA VAL A 121 -35.15 -5.36 1.49
C VAL A 121 -35.63 -6.73 1.98
N THR A 122 -36.65 -7.27 1.30
CA THR A 122 -37.31 -8.52 1.66
C THR A 122 -36.58 -9.76 1.15
N THR A 123 -35.56 -9.59 0.32
CA THR A 123 -34.75 -10.66 -0.24
C THR A 123 -33.55 -10.98 0.64
N ASP A 124 -33.00 -12.19 0.47
CA ASP A 124 -31.77 -12.61 1.14
C ASP A 124 -30.51 -12.09 0.44
N THR A 125 -30.62 -11.70 -0.83
CA THR A 125 -29.51 -11.14 -1.61
C THR A 125 -29.81 -9.73 -2.10
N LEU A 126 -28.89 -8.80 -1.83
CA LEU A 126 -28.90 -7.42 -2.33
C LEU A 126 -27.89 -7.26 -3.48
N LYS A 127 -28.38 -6.87 -4.65
CA LYS A 127 -27.54 -6.51 -5.80
C LYS A 127 -27.15 -5.04 -5.71
N ILE A 128 -25.89 -4.73 -5.98
CA ILE A 128 -25.38 -3.36 -6.01
C ILE A 128 -24.86 -3.10 -7.42
N GLU A 129 -25.32 -2.02 -8.05
CA GLU A 129 -24.96 -1.63 -9.41
C GLU A 129 -24.55 -0.16 -9.45
N LEU A 130 -23.68 0.20 -10.40
CA LEU A 130 -23.44 1.60 -10.72
C LEU A 130 -24.44 2.07 -11.77
N GLY A 131 -24.96 3.29 -11.59
CA GLY A 131 -25.81 3.94 -12.59
C GLY A 131 -25.03 4.29 -13.86
N ASP A 132 -25.77 4.54 -14.94
CA ASP A 132 -25.19 4.86 -16.25
C ASP A 132 -24.29 6.12 -16.23
N ASN A 133 -23.36 6.16 -17.17
CA ASN A 133 -22.55 7.35 -17.42
C ASN A 133 -23.44 8.54 -17.79
N ILE A 134 -23.35 9.62 -17.01
CA ILE A 134 -24.13 10.84 -17.23
C ILE A 134 -23.50 11.62 -18.38
N ALA A 135 -24.30 11.93 -19.41
CA ALA A 135 -23.89 12.80 -20.51
C ALA A 135 -23.42 14.17 -19.98
N SER A 136 -22.32 14.70 -20.53
CA SER A 136 -21.68 15.92 -20.05
C SER A 136 -21.97 17.11 -20.96
N ASP A 137 -22.29 18.28 -20.39
CA ASP A 137 -22.26 19.54 -21.13
C ASP A 137 -20.83 19.97 -21.44
N PHE A 138 -19.89 19.59 -20.56
CA PHE A 138 -18.49 19.97 -20.64
C PHE A 138 -17.59 19.08 -19.77
N SER A 139 -16.45 18.60 -20.30
CA SER A 139 -15.49 17.77 -19.55
C SER A 139 -14.03 18.12 -19.86
N PHE A 140 -13.13 17.87 -18.89
CA PHE A 140 -11.69 17.81 -19.09
C PHE A 140 -11.15 16.53 -18.44
N PHE A 141 -10.03 15.99 -18.97
CA PHE A 141 -9.33 14.81 -18.40
C PHE A 141 -10.20 13.55 -18.26
N ASN A 142 -10.29 12.73 -19.33
CA ASN A 142 -10.99 11.43 -19.31
C ASN A 142 -12.38 11.46 -18.65
N ASP A 143 -13.13 12.55 -18.87
CA ASP A 143 -14.50 12.82 -18.41
C ASP A 143 -14.75 12.98 -16.89
N ASN A 144 -13.70 13.31 -16.12
CA ASN A 144 -13.80 13.57 -14.68
C ASN A 144 -12.73 14.59 -14.20
N PRO A 145 -13.09 15.76 -13.66
CA PRO A 145 -14.44 16.26 -13.39
C PRO A 145 -15.16 16.83 -14.62
N ARG A 146 -16.49 16.93 -14.56
CA ARG A 146 -17.35 17.46 -15.65
C ARG A 146 -18.45 18.39 -15.14
N ILE A 147 -19.01 19.20 -16.03
CA ILE A 147 -20.18 20.05 -15.77
C ILE A 147 -21.42 19.44 -16.41
N VAL A 148 -22.52 19.39 -15.65
CA VAL A 148 -23.85 18.96 -16.10
C VAL A 148 -24.90 19.89 -15.49
N ASP A 149 -25.71 20.53 -16.33
CA ASP A 149 -26.72 21.51 -15.93
C ASP A 149 -26.14 22.62 -15.04
N GLY A 150 -24.91 23.05 -15.32
CA GLY A 150 -24.18 24.05 -14.54
C GLY A 150 -23.54 23.55 -13.25
N ASN A 151 -23.79 22.30 -12.84
CA ASN A 151 -23.23 21.72 -11.62
C ASN A 151 -21.93 20.97 -11.88
N LEU A 152 -21.00 20.98 -10.92
CA LEU A 152 -19.77 20.19 -11.00
C LEU A 152 -20.02 18.77 -10.51
N ILE A 153 -19.76 17.79 -11.36
CA ILE A 153 -19.90 16.37 -11.07
C ILE A 153 -18.51 15.73 -11.10
N TYR A 154 -18.15 15.00 -10.05
CA TYR A 154 -16.88 14.27 -9.98
C TYR A 154 -16.96 13.03 -9.10
N GLU A 155 -16.07 12.09 -9.36
CA GLU A 155 -16.07 10.76 -8.74
C GLU A 155 -15.42 10.81 -7.35
N ASN A 156 -16.23 10.72 -6.29
CA ASN A 156 -15.75 10.69 -4.90
C ASN A 156 -16.79 10.03 -3.98
N VAL A 157 -17.35 8.92 -4.46
CA VAL A 157 -18.26 8.05 -3.72
C VAL A 157 -17.52 6.77 -3.35
N TYR A 158 -17.54 6.43 -2.08
CA TYR A 158 -16.97 5.20 -1.53
C TYR A 158 -18.03 4.31 -0.91
N ILE A 159 -17.74 3.01 -0.91
CA ILE A 159 -18.61 1.99 -0.34
C ILE A 159 -17.85 1.27 0.77
N ASN A 160 -18.47 1.16 1.93
CA ASN A 160 -18.05 0.27 3.01
C ASN A 160 -19.06 -0.86 3.12
N ILE A 161 -18.58 -2.07 3.42
CA ILE A 161 -19.41 -3.24 3.66
C ILE A 161 -19.11 -3.75 5.06
N GLU A 162 -20.13 -3.76 5.91
CA GLU A 162 -19.99 -4.10 7.32
C GLU A 162 -21.02 -5.14 7.74
N LYS A 163 -20.75 -5.84 8.84
CA LYS A 163 -21.75 -6.73 9.45
C LYS A 163 -22.84 -5.94 10.16
N ALA A 164 -24.10 -6.23 9.87
CA ALA A 164 -25.24 -5.65 10.59
C ALA A 164 -25.41 -6.30 11.97
N THR A 165 -25.95 -5.53 12.91
CA THR A 165 -26.33 -6.03 14.24
C THR A 165 -27.71 -6.69 14.24
N GLY A 166 -28.61 -6.25 13.35
CA GLY A 166 -29.97 -6.76 13.20
C GLY A 166 -30.14 -7.78 12.07
N SER A 167 -31.39 -8.08 11.74
CA SER A 167 -31.79 -9.03 10.69
C SER A 167 -32.13 -8.38 9.34
N ALA A 168 -32.08 -7.05 9.26
CA ALA A 168 -32.37 -6.27 8.06
C ALA A 168 -31.11 -5.60 7.53
N PHE A 169 -31.05 -5.39 6.20
CA PHE A 169 -30.01 -4.55 5.62
C PHE A 169 -30.16 -3.11 6.13
N GLU A 170 -29.05 -2.48 6.50
CA GLU A 170 -29.01 -1.09 6.94
C GLU A 170 -28.05 -0.29 6.05
N PHE A 171 -28.39 0.97 5.82
CA PHE A 171 -27.60 1.88 4.98
C PHE A 171 -27.31 3.16 5.75
N GLU A 172 -26.04 3.54 5.78
CA GLU A 172 -25.58 4.76 6.45
C GLU A 172 -24.79 5.61 5.45
N GLU A 173 -25.26 6.84 5.24
CA GLU A 173 -24.53 7.83 4.46
C GLU A 173 -23.65 8.66 5.38
N GLU A 174 -22.38 8.72 5.06
CA GLU A 174 -21.44 9.66 5.64
C GLU A 174 -21.07 10.71 4.57
N ARG A 175 -21.51 11.95 4.80
CA ARG A 175 -21.23 13.08 3.91
C ARG A 175 -20.12 13.91 4.53
N SER A 176 -18.99 14.05 3.85
CA SER A 176 -17.90 14.89 4.32
C SER A 176 -17.60 16.04 3.36
N ALA A 177 -17.12 17.15 3.90
CA ALA A 177 -16.59 18.27 3.14
C ALA A 177 -15.58 19.04 3.98
N ARG A 178 -14.74 19.83 3.31
CA ARG A 178 -13.81 20.76 3.93
C ARG A 178 -14.32 22.20 3.86
N GLY A 179 -13.79 23.05 4.74
CA GLY A 179 -14.08 24.47 4.79
C GLY A 179 -13.02 25.23 5.57
N GLU A 180 -13.11 26.57 5.54
CA GLU A 180 -12.29 27.44 6.37
C GLU A 180 -12.57 27.25 7.86
N GLY A 181 -13.83 26.92 8.18
CA GLY A 181 -14.28 26.62 9.53
C GLY A 181 -15.36 25.54 9.57
N SER A 182 -15.65 25.08 10.79
CA SER A 182 -16.63 24.01 11.05
C SER A 182 -18.01 24.29 10.46
N ALA A 183 -18.50 25.53 10.53
CA ALA A 183 -19.83 25.88 10.03
C ALA A 183 -19.93 25.78 8.51
N GLU A 184 -18.92 26.29 7.80
CA GLU A 184 -18.85 26.20 6.34
C GLU A 184 -18.71 24.76 5.87
N ALA A 185 -17.77 24.01 6.46
CA ALA A 185 -17.56 22.59 6.15
C ALA A 185 -18.84 21.77 6.37
N LEU A 186 -19.58 22.03 7.45
CA LEU A 186 -20.85 21.36 7.72
C LEU A 186 -21.92 21.70 6.68
N ASN A 187 -22.02 22.97 6.27
CA ASN A 187 -22.98 23.38 5.25
C ASN A 187 -22.67 22.73 3.90
N LEU A 188 -21.40 22.75 3.47
CA LEU A 188 -20.96 22.12 2.23
C LEU A 188 -21.19 20.60 2.23
N ALA A 189 -21.00 19.92 3.36
CA ALA A 189 -21.27 18.49 3.50
C ALA A 189 -22.76 18.15 3.36
N LYS A 190 -23.66 19.05 3.77
CA LYS A 190 -25.12 18.88 3.65
C LYS A 190 -25.65 19.21 2.25
N GLU A 191 -24.96 20.10 1.55
CA GLU A 191 -25.46 20.71 0.32
C GLU A 191 -25.20 19.88 -0.93
N PHE A 192 -24.06 19.18 -1.03
CA PHE A 192 -23.74 18.43 -2.25
C PHE A 192 -24.75 17.31 -2.48
N GLY A 193 -25.04 16.99 -3.74
CA GLY A 193 -25.96 15.93 -4.14
C GLY A 193 -25.28 14.57 -4.26
N PHE A 194 -26.02 13.52 -3.90
CA PHE A 194 -25.67 12.12 -4.15
C PHE A 194 -26.94 11.39 -4.54
N VAL A 195 -26.91 10.68 -5.67
CA VAL A 195 -28.07 10.01 -6.24
C VAL A 195 -27.91 8.51 -6.05
N HIS A 196 -28.89 7.89 -5.41
CA HIS A 196 -29.02 6.45 -5.32
C HIS A 196 -30.49 6.08 -5.45
N SER A 197 -30.76 4.83 -5.82
CA SER A 197 -32.12 4.29 -5.80
C SER A 197 -32.10 2.83 -5.38
N LEU A 198 -33.06 2.44 -4.55
CA LEU A 198 -33.25 1.05 -4.13
C LEU A 198 -34.63 0.58 -4.61
N SER A 199 -34.66 -0.44 -5.46
CA SER A 199 -35.88 -1.04 -5.96
C SER A 199 -35.78 -2.56 -5.86
N ASN A 200 -36.77 -3.19 -5.20
CA ASN A 200 -36.79 -4.61 -4.86
C ASN A 200 -35.56 -5.04 -4.05
N ASN A 201 -34.53 -5.53 -4.74
CA ASN A 201 -33.27 -5.99 -4.18
C ASN A 201 -32.05 -5.40 -4.89
N THR A 202 -32.22 -4.37 -5.72
CA THR A 202 -31.14 -3.74 -6.46
C THR A 202 -30.94 -2.31 -5.99
N LEU A 203 -29.75 -2.03 -5.45
CA LEU A 203 -29.27 -0.72 -5.08
C LEU A 203 -28.42 -0.16 -6.22
N VAL A 204 -28.95 0.83 -6.93
CA VAL A 204 -28.22 1.55 -7.98
C VAL A 204 -27.59 2.79 -7.37
N LEU A 205 -26.27 2.88 -7.44
CA LEU A 205 -25.46 3.96 -6.90
C LEU A 205 -24.87 4.78 -8.03
N ASN A 206 -24.98 6.10 -7.93
CA ASN A 206 -24.24 6.98 -8.82
C ASN A 206 -22.84 7.22 -8.23
N PRO A 207 -21.74 6.89 -8.92
CA PRO A 207 -20.38 7.02 -8.37
C PRO A 207 -19.90 8.48 -8.24
N TYR A 208 -20.76 9.45 -8.59
CA TYR A 208 -20.43 10.87 -8.59
C TYR A 208 -21.13 11.65 -7.48
N VAL A 209 -20.42 12.62 -6.92
CA VAL A 209 -21.00 13.70 -6.10
C VAL A 209 -21.30 14.91 -6.99
N THR A 210 -22.39 15.61 -6.69
CA THR A 210 -22.83 16.81 -7.45
C THR A 210 -22.67 18.05 -6.59
N ILE A 211 -21.83 18.99 -7.03
CA ILE A 211 -21.67 20.29 -6.39
C ILE A 211 -22.55 21.30 -7.13
N PRO A 212 -23.56 21.88 -6.45
CA PRO A 212 -24.44 22.87 -7.07
C PRO A 212 -23.66 24.09 -7.59
N ASP A 213 -24.14 24.70 -8.67
CA ASP A 213 -23.62 26.00 -9.10
C ASP A 213 -23.71 27.02 -7.96
N GLY A 214 -22.68 27.87 -7.84
CA GLY A 214 -22.51 28.79 -6.71
C GLY A 214 -21.81 28.18 -5.48
N SER A 215 -21.81 26.87 -5.30
CA SER A 215 -21.07 26.17 -4.25
C SER A 215 -19.62 25.91 -4.66
N LYS A 216 -18.75 25.63 -3.67
CA LYS A 216 -17.31 25.43 -3.90
C LYS A 216 -16.91 23.98 -3.72
N TRP A 217 -16.03 23.52 -4.61
CA TRP A 217 -15.39 22.22 -4.48
C TRP A 217 -14.39 22.25 -3.32
N ARG A 218 -14.73 21.62 -2.20
CA ARG A 218 -13.88 21.55 -1.00
C ARG A 218 -13.78 20.10 -0.54
N ASN A 219 -13.43 19.22 -1.47
CA ASN A 219 -13.28 17.78 -1.23
C ASN A 219 -14.55 17.15 -0.63
N GLN A 220 -15.71 17.46 -1.20
CA GLN A 220 -16.96 16.80 -0.83
C GLN A 220 -16.89 15.30 -1.14
N ARG A 221 -17.25 14.46 -0.19
CA ARG A 221 -17.16 13.00 -0.32
C ARG A 221 -18.42 12.36 0.23
N MET A 222 -18.87 11.32 -0.46
CA MET A 222 -19.90 10.41 0.04
C MET A 222 -19.24 9.08 0.39
N THR A 223 -19.49 8.57 1.58
CA THR A 223 -19.21 7.18 1.93
C THR A 223 -20.53 6.51 2.29
N LEU A 224 -20.91 5.48 1.54
CA LEU A 224 -22.08 4.66 1.84
C LEU A 224 -21.64 3.38 2.54
N THR A 225 -22.04 3.21 3.79
CA THR A 225 -21.85 1.96 4.53
C THR A 225 -23.09 1.08 4.35
N ILE A 226 -22.87 -0.12 3.82
CA ILE A 226 -23.89 -1.15 3.60
C ILE A 226 -23.69 -2.22 4.67
N LYS A 227 -24.61 -2.28 5.63
CA LYS A 227 -24.58 -3.28 6.71
C LYS A 227 -25.41 -4.50 6.33
N ILE A 228 -24.78 -5.66 6.34
CA ILE A 228 -25.36 -6.93 5.91
C ILE A 228 -25.62 -7.83 7.11
N PRO A 229 -26.85 -8.31 7.34
CA PRO A 229 -27.16 -9.31 8.36
C PRO A 229 -26.44 -10.62 8.13
N GLU A 230 -26.12 -11.32 9.21
CA GLU A 230 -25.61 -12.68 9.13
C GLU A 230 -26.60 -13.60 8.40
N GLY A 231 -26.07 -14.41 7.47
CA GLY A 231 -26.84 -15.30 6.60
C GLY A 231 -27.38 -14.64 5.32
N LYS A 232 -27.33 -13.32 5.20
CA LYS A 232 -27.70 -12.60 3.97
C LYS A 232 -26.49 -12.35 3.08
N SER A 233 -26.76 -12.00 1.83
CA SER A 233 -25.74 -11.90 0.78
C SER A 233 -25.81 -10.59 0.00
N ILE A 234 -24.71 -10.25 -0.64
CA ILE A 234 -24.62 -9.18 -1.65
C ILE A 234 -24.06 -9.70 -2.96
N GLN A 235 -24.45 -9.06 -4.06
CA GLN A 235 -23.85 -9.26 -5.38
C GLN A 235 -23.37 -7.92 -5.92
N LEU A 236 -22.06 -7.79 -6.15
CA LEU A 236 -21.45 -6.58 -6.67
C LEU A 236 -21.44 -6.65 -8.21
N GLY A 237 -22.10 -5.69 -8.85
CA GLY A 237 -22.10 -5.53 -10.29
C GLY A 237 -20.74 -5.07 -10.83
N ASP A 238 -20.71 -4.77 -12.12
CA ASP A 238 -19.48 -4.34 -12.79
C ASP A 238 -18.97 -3.02 -12.19
N TYR A 239 -17.65 -2.94 -12.02
CA TYR A 239 -16.93 -1.76 -11.51
C TYR A 239 -17.29 -1.27 -10.10
N VAL A 240 -18.31 -1.82 -9.41
CA VAL A 240 -18.63 -1.46 -8.02
C VAL A 240 -17.42 -1.63 -7.10
N ASN A 241 -16.60 -2.66 -7.34
CA ASN A 241 -15.39 -2.96 -6.57
C ASN A 241 -14.35 -1.83 -6.57
N SER A 242 -14.29 -0.97 -7.60
CA SER A 242 -13.34 0.17 -7.59
C SER A 242 -13.73 1.25 -6.59
N HIS A 243 -14.97 1.23 -6.10
CA HIS A 243 -15.49 2.17 -5.10
C HIS A 243 -15.47 1.60 -3.68
N VAL A 244 -15.26 0.29 -3.52
CA VAL A 244 -15.21 -0.38 -2.21
C VAL A 244 -13.90 -0.04 -1.51
N ARG A 245 -13.97 0.54 -0.31
CA ARG A 245 -12.80 0.96 0.48
C ARG A 245 -12.56 0.07 1.69
N ASN A 246 -13.63 -0.29 2.41
CA ASN A 246 -13.54 -1.16 3.58
C ASN A 246 -14.57 -2.28 3.49
N VAL A 247 -14.16 -3.48 3.90
CA VAL A 247 -15.04 -4.65 3.96
C VAL A 247 -14.65 -5.49 5.17
N ASP A 248 -15.65 -5.89 5.94
CA ASP A 248 -15.52 -6.93 6.97
C ASP A 248 -15.37 -8.30 6.30
N PHE A 249 -14.17 -8.69 5.89
CA PHE A 249 -13.90 -10.01 5.32
C PHE A 249 -13.63 -11.06 6.39
N ASN A 250 -13.98 -12.31 6.08
CA ASN A 250 -13.44 -13.45 6.82
C ASN A 250 -11.94 -13.55 6.57
N GLU A 251 -11.12 -13.46 7.62
CA GLU A 251 -9.66 -13.58 7.56
C GLU A 251 -9.16 -14.91 6.98
N ASN A 252 -10.00 -15.95 7.04
CA ASN A 252 -9.73 -17.27 6.48
C ASN A 252 -10.21 -17.44 5.04
N ALA A 253 -10.95 -16.47 4.49
CA ALA A 253 -11.23 -16.40 3.06
C ALA A 253 -10.06 -15.68 2.40
N ASP A 254 -9.40 -16.32 1.43
CA ASP A 254 -8.41 -15.57 0.65
C ASP A 254 -9.10 -14.38 -0.04
N ARG A 255 -8.31 -13.38 -0.40
CA ARG A 255 -8.75 -12.20 -1.15
C ARG A 255 -8.28 -12.30 -2.60
N PRO A 256 -8.84 -13.18 -3.45
CA PRO A 256 -8.46 -13.30 -4.87
C PRO A 256 -9.11 -12.16 -5.70
N TRP A 257 -8.87 -10.91 -5.27
CA TRP A 257 -9.23 -9.64 -5.92
C TRP A 257 -10.71 -9.46 -6.33
N MET A 258 -11.62 -9.38 -5.34
CA MET A 258 -13.06 -9.02 -5.44
C MET A 258 -13.76 -9.50 -6.72
N ALA A 259 -14.23 -10.75 -6.70
CA ALA A 259 -14.93 -11.36 -7.82
C ALA A 259 -16.24 -10.63 -8.15
N SER A 260 -16.21 -9.78 -9.19
CA SER A 260 -17.39 -9.11 -9.74
C SER A 260 -18.39 -10.17 -10.23
N GLY A 261 -19.67 -9.94 -9.96
CA GLY A 261 -20.75 -10.86 -10.30
C GLY A 261 -20.93 -12.05 -9.34
N GLN A 262 -20.00 -12.31 -8.41
CA GLN A 262 -20.17 -13.37 -7.40
C GLN A 262 -21.09 -12.94 -6.25
N VAL A 263 -21.73 -13.92 -5.62
CA VAL A 263 -22.57 -13.72 -4.44
C VAL A 263 -21.72 -13.92 -3.19
N TRP A 264 -21.62 -12.88 -2.38
CA TRP A 264 -20.89 -12.87 -1.12
C TRP A 264 -21.88 -12.97 0.04
N THR A 265 -21.65 -13.88 0.96
CA THR A 265 -22.52 -14.10 2.12
C THR A 265 -21.84 -13.58 3.38
N MET A 266 -22.59 -12.85 4.20
CA MET A 266 -22.12 -12.40 5.50
C MET A 266 -22.26 -13.53 6.52
N THR A 267 -21.15 -13.92 7.15
CA THR A 267 -21.14 -14.94 8.20
C THR A 267 -20.80 -14.33 9.56
N ALA A 268 -20.78 -15.17 10.59
CA ALA A 268 -20.27 -14.81 11.91
C ALA A 268 -18.87 -14.16 11.84
N ASN A 269 -18.01 -14.63 10.93
CA ASN A 269 -16.60 -14.26 10.81
C ASN A 269 -16.34 -13.18 9.75
N GLY A 270 -17.39 -12.64 9.11
CA GLY A 270 -17.28 -11.67 8.02
C GLY A 270 -17.77 -12.22 6.69
N LEU A 271 -17.58 -11.43 5.65
CA LEU A 271 -18.02 -11.67 4.29
C LEU A 271 -17.12 -12.70 3.61
N GLU A 272 -17.73 -13.70 2.97
CA GLU A 272 -17.04 -14.77 2.24
C GLU A 272 -17.84 -15.22 1.01
N ILE A 273 -17.16 -15.89 0.06
CA ILE A 273 -17.81 -16.63 -1.02
C ILE A 273 -17.77 -18.12 -0.61
N PRO A 274 -18.91 -18.76 -0.31
CA PRO A 274 -18.92 -20.14 0.17
C PRO A 274 -18.15 -21.12 -0.73
N GLY A 275 -18.37 -21.09 -2.05
CA GLY A 275 -17.69 -21.98 -3.00
C GLY A 275 -16.18 -21.74 -3.15
N TYR A 276 -15.70 -20.54 -2.81
CA TYR A 276 -14.27 -20.22 -2.92
C TYR A 276 -13.45 -20.86 -1.79
N LEU A 277 -14.04 -20.95 -0.59
CA LEU A 277 -13.39 -21.54 0.58
C LEU A 277 -13.09 -23.03 0.38
N ASP A 278 -14.01 -23.75 -0.26
CA ASP A 278 -13.87 -25.19 -0.51
C ASP A 278 -12.71 -25.48 -1.48
N GLU A 279 -12.49 -24.62 -2.48
CA GLU A 279 -11.41 -24.80 -3.46
C GLU A 279 -10.02 -24.45 -2.89
N ASN A 280 -9.94 -23.48 -1.96
CA ASN A 280 -8.67 -22.87 -1.53
C ASN A 280 -8.23 -23.16 -0.08
N LYS A 281 -9.06 -23.78 0.76
CA LYS A 281 -8.64 -24.35 2.06
C LYS A 281 -7.99 -25.74 1.95
N THR A 282 -7.80 -26.24 0.74
CA THR A 282 -7.28 -27.60 0.51
C THR A 282 -5.84 -27.72 1.02
N SER A 283 -5.53 -28.76 1.80
CA SER A 283 -4.17 -29.19 2.06
C SER A 283 -3.63 -29.94 0.85
N LEU A 284 -2.34 -29.79 0.58
CA LEU A 284 -1.60 -30.69 -0.30
C LEU A 284 -0.67 -31.51 0.58
N GLU A 285 -1.05 -32.76 0.81
CA GLU A 285 -0.25 -33.73 1.54
C GLU A 285 0.74 -34.41 0.59
N LYS A 286 1.99 -34.58 1.05
CA LYS A 286 3.05 -35.26 0.32
C LYS A 286 3.62 -36.40 1.16
N ASN A 287 3.67 -37.58 0.55
CA ASN A 287 4.17 -38.78 1.20
C ASN A 287 5.68 -38.91 0.99
N PHE A 288 6.46 -38.24 1.83
CA PHE A 288 7.92 -38.42 1.91
C PHE A 288 8.28 -39.06 3.25
N THR A 289 9.23 -39.99 3.25
CA THR A 289 9.77 -40.64 4.45
C THR A 289 11.29 -40.67 4.39
N ASP A 290 11.94 -40.99 5.50
CA ASP A 290 13.39 -41.25 5.59
C ASP A 290 14.25 -40.08 5.10
N PHE A 291 13.83 -38.85 5.40
CA PHE A 291 14.67 -37.66 5.22
C PHE A 291 15.19 -37.19 6.58
N GLN A 292 16.42 -36.71 6.59
CA GLN A 292 17.08 -36.10 7.75
C GLN A 292 17.64 -34.72 7.40
N GLN A 293 17.42 -34.26 6.16
CA GLN A 293 17.92 -32.97 5.67
C GLN A 293 16.80 -32.25 4.94
N LEU A 294 16.71 -30.93 5.13
CA LEU A 294 15.72 -30.07 4.50
C LEU A 294 16.41 -28.96 3.73
N SER A 295 16.00 -28.73 2.49
CA SER A 295 16.35 -27.53 1.72
C SER A 295 15.06 -26.85 1.28
N ILE A 296 14.78 -25.67 1.83
CA ILE A 296 13.50 -24.96 1.64
C ILE A 296 13.79 -23.59 1.07
N LYS A 297 13.25 -23.34 -0.13
CA LYS A 297 13.50 -22.12 -0.90
C LYS A 297 12.22 -21.45 -1.35
N GLY A 298 12.18 -20.12 -1.24
CA GLY A 298 11.09 -19.28 -1.75
C GLY A 298 10.01 -18.93 -0.72
N GLU A 299 9.23 -17.89 -1.03
CA GLU A 299 8.34 -17.22 -0.06
C GLU A 299 7.23 -18.15 0.44
N MET A 300 7.40 -18.69 1.66
CA MET A 300 6.43 -19.52 2.38
C MET A 300 6.68 -19.38 3.88
N LYS A 301 5.63 -19.44 4.70
CA LYS A 301 5.77 -19.63 6.15
C LYS A 301 6.05 -21.09 6.45
N VAL A 302 7.03 -21.38 7.30
CA VAL A 302 7.50 -22.76 7.52
C VAL A 302 7.41 -23.14 8.99
N GLN A 303 6.85 -24.32 9.27
CA GLN A 303 6.80 -24.91 10.60
C GLN A 303 7.36 -26.34 10.54
N ILE A 304 8.43 -26.58 11.29
CA ILE A 304 9.15 -27.85 11.34
C ILE A 304 9.10 -28.37 12.78
N GLU A 305 8.59 -29.57 12.99
CA GLU A 305 8.41 -30.14 14.32
C GLU A 305 8.96 -31.56 14.41
N GLN A 306 9.60 -31.89 15.53
CA GLN A 306 9.97 -33.28 15.80
C GLN A 306 8.73 -34.11 16.12
N GLY A 307 8.61 -35.29 15.52
CA GLY A 307 7.53 -36.24 15.82
C GLY A 307 7.82 -37.63 15.29
N ASP A 308 7.10 -38.64 15.80
CA ASP A 308 7.38 -40.05 15.50
C ASP A 308 7.14 -40.46 14.03
N ASN A 309 6.44 -39.62 13.26
CA ASN A 309 6.05 -39.88 11.88
C ASN A 309 6.60 -38.80 10.94
N TYR A 310 6.65 -39.14 9.65
CA TYR A 310 6.90 -38.15 8.59
C TYR A 310 5.57 -37.57 8.09
N GLU A 311 5.45 -36.26 8.13
CA GLU A 311 4.29 -35.53 7.58
C GLU A 311 4.80 -34.30 6.82
N VAL A 312 4.31 -34.09 5.58
CA VAL A 312 4.63 -32.91 4.77
C VAL A 312 3.34 -32.36 4.20
N VAL A 313 2.92 -31.19 4.69
CA VAL A 313 1.63 -30.57 4.35
C VAL A 313 1.86 -29.14 3.89
N LEU A 314 1.39 -28.82 2.69
CA LEU A 314 1.32 -27.47 2.18
C LEU A 314 -0.12 -26.95 2.23
N LYS A 315 -0.35 -25.84 2.93
CA LYS A 315 -1.64 -25.16 3.00
C LYS A 315 -1.57 -23.80 2.32
N GLY A 316 -2.66 -23.44 1.65
CA GLY A 316 -2.84 -22.15 1.01
C GLY A 316 -3.56 -22.25 -0.33
N PRO A 317 -3.66 -21.13 -1.07
CA PRO A 317 -4.46 -21.04 -2.28
C PRO A 317 -4.04 -22.07 -3.34
N LYS A 318 -5.01 -22.62 -4.08
CA LYS A 318 -4.76 -23.65 -5.11
C LYS A 318 -3.69 -23.21 -6.10
N GLN A 319 -3.83 -22.01 -6.67
CA GLN A 319 -2.87 -21.44 -7.62
C GLN A 319 -1.47 -21.26 -7.02
N GLY A 320 -1.37 -20.91 -5.73
CA GLY A 320 -0.07 -20.77 -5.06
C GLY A 320 0.63 -22.12 -4.92
N LYS A 321 -0.12 -23.18 -4.58
CA LYS A 321 0.44 -24.53 -4.40
C LYS A 321 0.96 -25.15 -5.69
N GLU A 322 0.42 -24.76 -6.85
CA GLU A 322 0.90 -25.23 -8.17
C GLU A 322 2.33 -24.78 -8.47
N GLY A 323 2.80 -23.69 -7.85
CA GLY A 323 4.17 -23.19 -7.99
C GLY A 323 5.18 -23.81 -7.01
N VAL A 324 4.76 -24.76 -6.15
CA VAL A 324 5.65 -25.41 -5.18
C VAL A 324 6.04 -26.80 -5.65
N GLU A 325 7.34 -27.00 -5.85
CA GLU A 325 7.93 -28.28 -6.22
C GLU A 325 8.47 -29.00 -4.98
N PHE A 326 8.27 -30.32 -4.94
CA PHE A 326 8.79 -31.19 -3.89
C PHE A 326 9.62 -32.30 -4.51
N GLN A 327 10.85 -32.47 -4.04
CA GLN A 327 11.74 -33.51 -4.52
C GLN A 327 12.49 -34.13 -3.34
N LYS A 328 12.69 -35.45 -3.36
CA LYS A 328 13.54 -36.13 -2.38
C LYS A 328 14.76 -36.72 -3.09
N LEU A 329 15.95 -36.34 -2.65
CA LEU A 329 17.22 -36.90 -3.10
C LEU A 329 17.92 -37.54 -1.90
N ASP A 330 18.01 -38.87 -1.90
CA ASP A 330 18.56 -39.65 -0.78
C ASP A 330 17.88 -39.31 0.56
N LYS A 331 18.58 -38.60 1.46
CA LYS A 331 18.09 -38.15 2.77
C LYS A 331 17.64 -36.69 2.80
N THR A 332 17.67 -35.99 1.68
CA THR A 332 17.32 -34.58 1.57
C THR A 332 15.93 -34.41 0.96
N LEU A 333 15.03 -33.73 1.66
CA LEU A 333 13.78 -33.23 1.12
C LEU A 333 13.97 -31.77 0.68
N ILE A 334 13.75 -31.52 -0.60
CA ILE A 334 13.85 -30.22 -1.25
C ILE A 334 12.43 -29.71 -1.50
N VAL A 335 12.14 -28.50 -1.04
CA VAL A 335 10.88 -27.80 -1.27
C VAL A 335 11.16 -26.41 -1.84
N GLU A 336 10.77 -26.18 -3.09
CA GLU A 336 11.05 -24.92 -3.79
C GLU A 336 9.75 -24.27 -4.26
N ASN A 337 9.50 -23.04 -3.83
CA ASN A 337 8.41 -22.20 -4.34
C ASN A 337 8.93 -21.27 -5.43
N THR A 338 8.58 -21.57 -6.68
CA THR A 338 8.88 -20.74 -7.87
C THR A 338 7.68 -19.89 -8.31
N GLY A 339 6.57 -19.96 -7.58
CA GLY A 339 5.35 -19.22 -7.86
C GLY A 339 5.44 -17.72 -7.57
N TYR A 340 4.46 -16.98 -8.09
CA TYR A 340 4.34 -15.54 -7.83
C TYR A 340 3.84 -15.27 -6.41
N ARG A 341 4.28 -14.16 -5.82
CA ARG A 341 3.81 -13.68 -4.52
C ARG A 341 2.30 -13.42 -4.54
N MET A 342 1.59 -14.13 -3.68
CA MET A 342 0.13 -13.99 -3.50
C MET A 342 -0.17 -13.14 -2.26
N GLY A 343 -1.39 -12.60 -2.18
CA GLY A 343 -1.85 -11.85 -0.99
C GLY A 343 -1.93 -12.73 0.26
N THR A 344 -2.27 -14.02 0.12
CA THR A 344 -2.24 -15.01 1.21
C THR A 344 -0.93 -15.82 1.17
N PRO A 345 -0.21 -15.96 2.30
CA PRO A 345 1.02 -16.75 2.34
C PRO A 345 0.71 -18.26 2.30
N LEU A 346 1.56 -18.99 1.60
CA LEU A 346 1.64 -20.44 1.70
C LEU A 346 2.23 -20.84 3.06
N ARG A 347 1.75 -21.93 3.63
CA ARG A 347 2.22 -22.49 4.90
C ARG A 347 2.67 -23.93 4.71
N LEU A 348 3.94 -24.19 4.91
CA LEU A 348 4.55 -25.50 4.85
C LEU A 348 4.73 -26.05 6.26
N TYR A 349 4.14 -27.21 6.53
CA TYR A 349 4.28 -27.96 7.76
C TYR A 349 5.08 -29.22 7.48
N ILE A 350 6.12 -29.45 8.26
CA ILE A 350 6.96 -30.64 8.19
C ILE A 350 7.08 -31.25 9.58
N THR A 351 6.77 -32.54 9.70
CA THR A 351 7.06 -33.33 10.89
C THR A 351 8.02 -34.45 10.52
N CYS A 352 9.06 -34.64 11.33
CA CYS A 352 9.99 -35.75 11.15
C CYS A 352 10.62 -36.22 12.47
N PRO A 353 11.11 -37.47 12.56
CA PRO A 353 11.70 -37.99 13.80
C PRO A 353 13.06 -37.37 14.13
N ASP A 354 13.86 -37.04 13.12
CA ASP A 354 15.21 -36.53 13.29
C ASP A 354 15.59 -35.59 12.15
N LEU A 355 16.58 -34.72 12.41
CA LEU A 355 17.02 -33.68 11.50
C LEU A 355 18.51 -33.37 11.75
N GLU A 356 19.33 -33.52 10.71
CA GLU A 356 20.78 -33.32 10.73
C GLU A 356 21.20 -32.01 10.04
N TRP A 357 20.44 -31.57 9.04
CA TRP A 357 20.75 -30.35 8.27
C TRP A 357 19.49 -29.62 7.78
N ILE A 358 19.51 -28.30 7.83
CA ILE A 358 18.47 -27.42 7.31
C ILE A 358 19.13 -26.30 6.51
N GLU A 359 18.67 -26.11 5.29
CA GLU A 359 18.98 -24.97 4.44
C GLU A 359 17.69 -24.19 4.17
N LEU A 360 17.71 -22.89 4.45
CA LEU A 360 16.57 -21.98 4.29
C LEU A 360 17.00 -20.77 3.46
N GLU A 361 16.33 -20.52 2.34
CA GLU A 361 16.62 -19.39 1.46
C GLU A 361 15.34 -18.67 1.03
N ASN A 362 15.29 -17.34 1.17
CA ASN A 362 14.20 -16.50 0.68
C ASN A 362 12.79 -16.96 1.15
N THR A 363 12.69 -17.44 2.39
CA THR A 363 11.43 -17.88 3.02
C THR A 363 10.74 -16.73 3.79
N ASP A 364 9.60 -17.02 4.44
CA ASP A 364 8.90 -16.13 5.38
C ASP A 364 8.72 -16.85 6.73
N ASP A 365 8.68 -16.14 7.85
CA ASP A 365 8.50 -16.64 9.24
C ASP A 365 8.71 -18.17 9.45
N VAL A 366 9.90 -18.58 9.90
CA VAL A 366 10.24 -20.00 10.11
C VAL A 366 10.21 -20.35 11.59
N LYS A 367 9.57 -21.48 11.93
CA LYS A 367 9.53 -22.04 13.29
C LYS A 367 10.03 -23.47 13.31
N ILE A 368 10.93 -23.78 14.23
CA ILE A 368 11.48 -25.13 14.45
C ILE A 368 11.27 -25.52 15.91
N SER A 369 10.64 -26.66 16.17
CA SER A 369 10.22 -27.04 17.52
C SER A 369 10.57 -28.49 17.88
N GLY A 370 11.06 -28.67 19.11
CA GLY A 370 11.08 -29.97 19.80
C GLY A 370 12.28 -30.87 19.56
N PHE A 371 13.17 -30.54 18.62
CA PHE A 371 14.26 -31.43 18.21
C PHE A 371 15.29 -31.71 19.32
N GLU A 372 15.43 -33.00 19.64
CA GLU A 372 16.56 -33.58 20.38
C GLU A 372 17.46 -34.40 19.43
N SER A 373 18.68 -33.94 19.13
CA SER A 373 19.56 -34.55 18.10
C SER A 373 21.05 -34.53 18.50
N GLU A 374 21.83 -35.50 18.00
CA GLU A 374 23.29 -35.50 18.18
C GLU A 374 23.98 -34.38 17.40
N LYS A 375 23.52 -34.09 16.18
CA LYS A 375 24.09 -33.05 15.34
C LYS A 375 23.01 -32.34 14.55
N LEU A 376 23.09 -31.02 14.46
CA LEU A 376 22.23 -30.22 13.60
C LEU A 376 23.02 -29.06 12.98
N LYS A 377 22.96 -28.95 11.66
CA LYS A 377 23.48 -27.80 10.91
C LYS A 377 22.33 -26.96 10.37
N MET A 378 22.44 -25.64 10.45
CA MET A 378 21.49 -24.69 9.86
C MET A 378 22.21 -23.65 9.01
N ASP A 379 21.91 -23.61 7.72
CA ASP A 379 22.36 -22.57 6.80
C ASP A 379 21.13 -21.71 6.43
N VAL A 380 21.17 -20.42 6.76
CA VAL A 380 20.00 -19.53 6.68
C VAL A 380 20.39 -18.25 5.96
N ASP A 381 19.77 -18.00 4.82
CA ASP A 381 20.06 -16.87 3.95
C ASP A 381 18.77 -16.09 3.65
N SER A 382 18.89 -14.76 3.59
CA SER A 382 17.86 -13.78 3.21
C SER A 382 17.01 -13.28 4.37
N ARG A 383 16.35 -12.13 4.14
CA ARG A 383 15.70 -11.37 5.21
C ARG A 383 14.37 -11.99 5.66
N PHE A 384 14.42 -12.83 6.69
CA PHE A 384 13.24 -13.30 7.44
C PHE A 384 13.54 -13.57 8.91
N GLU A 385 12.51 -13.94 9.66
CA GLU A 385 12.59 -14.30 11.08
C GLU A 385 12.60 -15.82 11.26
N LEU A 386 13.56 -16.34 12.03
CA LEU A 386 13.70 -17.73 12.42
C LEU A 386 13.53 -17.86 13.94
N LYS A 387 12.66 -18.77 14.38
CA LYS A 387 12.42 -19.04 15.80
C LYS A 387 12.57 -20.51 16.12
N THR A 388 13.35 -20.83 17.14
CA THR A 388 13.44 -22.20 17.66
C THR A 388 12.79 -22.32 19.03
N TYR A 389 12.21 -23.49 19.31
CA TYR A 389 11.56 -23.81 20.58
C TYR A 389 11.99 -25.19 21.07
N ASN A 390 12.43 -25.27 22.33
CA ASN A 390 12.82 -26.52 22.98
C ASN A 390 13.89 -27.33 22.22
N LEU A 391 14.84 -26.64 21.59
CA LEU A 391 15.93 -27.29 20.86
C LEU A 391 16.95 -27.89 21.85
N LYS A 392 17.31 -29.16 21.73
CA LYS A 392 18.39 -29.78 22.52
C LYS A 392 19.34 -30.54 21.61
N VAL A 393 20.49 -29.95 21.30
CA VAL A 393 21.41 -30.51 20.31
C VAL A 393 22.79 -30.66 20.90
N LYS A 394 23.45 -31.79 20.69
CA LYS A 394 24.83 -31.93 21.17
C LYS A 394 25.80 -31.08 20.33
N ASP A 395 25.84 -31.25 19.01
CA ASP A 395 26.66 -30.45 18.11
C ASP A 395 25.79 -29.57 17.17
N LEU A 396 25.69 -28.27 17.47
CA LEU A 396 24.90 -27.31 16.69
C LEU A 396 25.80 -26.34 15.91
N SER A 397 25.62 -26.26 14.60
CA SER A 397 26.31 -25.28 13.74
C SER A 397 25.27 -24.42 13.02
N VAL A 398 25.36 -23.09 13.15
CA VAL A 398 24.39 -22.13 12.60
C VAL A 398 25.12 -21.07 11.81
N HIS A 399 24.75 -20.89 10.55
CA HIS A 399 25.24 -19.85 9.67
C HIS A 399 24.08 -18.95 9.24
N LEU A 400 24.14 -17.66 9.59
CA LEU A 400 23.12 -16.66 9.26
C LEU A 400 23.69 -15.57 8.35
N LYS A 401 23.08 -15.40 7.18
CA LYS A 401 23.50 -14.44 6.15
C LYS A 401 22.33 -13.57 5.68
N ASP A 402 22.62 -12.37 5.19
CA ASP A 402 21.67 -11.45 4.57
C ASP A 402 20.52 -10.93 5.46
N ARG A 403 20.87 -10.41 6.64
CA ARG A 403 19.96 -9.72 7.59
C ARG A 403 18.85 -10.60 8.18
N VAL A 404 19.14 -11.88 8.38
CA VAL A 404 18.28 -12.80 9.13
C VAL A 404 18.13 -12.32 10.58
N LYS A 405 16.96 -12.55 11.18
CA LYS A 405 16.76 -12.43 12.63
C LYS A 405 16.43 -13.79 13.21
N ALA A 406 17.29 -14.31 14.08
CA ALA A 406 17.11 -15.61 14.71
C ALA A 406 16.88 -15.45 16.23
N ASP A 407 15.80 -16.05 16.75
CA ASP A 407 15.55 -16.19 18.19
C ASP A 407 15.60 -17.68 18.56
N PHE A 408 16.59 -18.07 19.37
CA PHE A 408 16.79 -19.47 19.76
C PHE A 408 16.35 -19.71 21.19
N LYS A 409 15.74 -20.89 21.44
CA LYS A 409 15.37 -21.37 22.78
C LYS A 409 15.71 -22.84 22.96
N GLY A 410 16.38 -23.17 24.06
CA GLY A 410 16.82 -24.54 24.35
C GLY A 410 18.28 -24.61 24.82
N SER A 411 19.00 -25.66 24.43
CA SER A 411 20.39 -25.87 24.83
C SER A 411 21.24 -26.59 23.78
N ALA A 412 22.55 -26.34 23.80
CA ALA A 412 23.52 -27.18 23.09
C ALA A 412 24.80 -27.50 23.89
N GLU A 413 25.48 -28.61 23.57
CA GLU A 413 26.79 -28.89 24.16
C GLU A 413 27.89 -28.11 23.45
N ASN A 414 27.99 -28.26 22.13
CA ASN A 414 28.94 -27.56 21.29
C ASN A 414 28.16 -26.71 20.28
N PHE A 415 28.43 -25.42 20.25
CA PHE A 415 27.74 -24.45 19.41
C PHE A 415 28.72 -23.67 18.55
N GLU A 416 28.53 -23.71 17.24
CA GLU A 416 29.25 -22.88 16.27
C GLU A 416 28.28 -21.89 15.63
N LEU A 417 28.61 -20.61 15.66
CA LEU A 417 27.80 -19.53 15.09
C LEU A 417 28.62 -18.69 14.11
N GLU A 418 28.18 -18.63 12.85
CA GLU A 418 28.67 -17.68 11.85
C GLU A 418 27.59 -16.63 11.52
N LEU A 419 27.91 -15.35 11.70
CA LEU A 419 27.02 -14.22 11.43
C LEU A 419 27.62 -13.29 10.38
N GLU A 420 26.91 -13.13 9.26
CA GLU A 420 27.28 -12.23 8.16
C GLU A 420 26.17 -11.22 7.83
N ASP A 421 26.54 -10.16 7.11
CA ASP A 421 25.62 -9.21 6.46
C ASP A 421 24.57 -8.53 7.36
N ASN A 422 24.94 -8.18 8.60
CA ASN A 422 24.07 -7.53 9.60
C ASN A 422 22.91 -8.43 10.08
N SER A 423 23.12 -9.75 10.07
CA SER A 423 22.22 -10.71 10.71
C SER A 423 22.23 -10.57 12.24
N LYS A 424 21.15 -10.98 12.88
CA LYS A 424 20.93 -10.86 14.33
C LYS A 424 20.62 -12.21 14.93
N PHE A 425 21.26 -12.51 16.05
CA PHE A 425 21.02 -13.72 16.83
C PHE A 425 20.67 -13.35 18.27
N ASN A 426 19.53 -13.83 18.74
CA ASN A 426 19.05 -13.64 20.10
C ASN A 426 18.95 -15.01 20.78
N SER A 427 19.63 -15.14 21.90
CA SER A 427 19.75 -16.38 22.65
C SER A 427 19.46 -16.19 24.14
N GLU A 428 18.60 -15.22 24.50
CA GLU A 428 18.20 -14.97 25.90
C GLU A 428 17.75 -16.26 26.65
N PHE A 429 17.18 -17.22 25.92
CA PHE A 429 16.72 -18.51 26.47
C PHE A 429 17.44 -19.71 25.84
N PHE A 430 18.67 -19.52 25.38
CA PHE A 430 19.49 -20.56 24.78
C PHE A 430 20.83 -20.70 25.53
N THR A 431 21.04 -21.87 26.14
CA THR A 431 22.23 -22.14 26.97
C THR A 431 23.17 -23.12 26.28
N VAL A 432 24.45 -22.78 26.19
CA VAL A 432 25.46 -23.64 25.56
C VAL A 432 26.63 -23.93 26.50
N LYS A 433 27.24 -25.12 26.40
CA LYS A 433 28.45 -25.42 27.18
C LYS A 433 29.68 -24.80 26.53
N ASN A 434 29.94 -25.16 25.28
CA ASN A 434 31.08 -24.72 24.48
C ASN A 434 30.59 -23.93 23.26
N ALA A 435 31.16 -22.75 23.01
CA ALA A 435 30.76 -21.88 21.92
C ALA A 435 31.95 -21.42 21.08
N ILE A 436 31.84 -21.51 19.76
CA ILE A 436 32.72 -20.87 18.77
C ILE A 436 31.88 -19.84 18.02
N ILE A 437 32.26 -18.56 18.07
CA ILE A 437 31.45 -17.48 17.46
C ILE A 437 32.32 -16.67 16.50
N ASN A 438 31.91 -16.65 15.24
CA ASN A 438 32.48 -15.83 14.16
C ASN A 438 31.44 -14.80 13.70
N ALA A 439 31.61 -13.54 14.07
CA ALA A 439 30.69 -12.47 13.69
C ALA A 439 31.40 -11.41 12.85
N LYS A 440 30.93 -11.19 11.60
CA LYS A 440 31.47 -10.21 10.66
C LYS A 440 30.46 -9.09 10.39
N GLY A 441 30.91 -7.83 10.43
CA GLY A 441 30.10 -6.65 10.08
C GLY A 441 29.48 -5.93 11.29
N ASN A 442 28.51 -5.04 11.05
CA ASN A 442 27.82 -4.28 12.11
C ASN A 442 26.71 -5.13 12.79
N ASN A 443 27.10 -6.27 13.33
CA ASN A 443 26.18 -7.15 14.05
C ASN A 443 25.91 -6.55 15.44
N LEU A 444 24.63 -6.50 15.82
CA LEU A 444 24.18 -6.02 17.14
C LEU A 444 24.72 -6.91 18.27
N PRO A 445 24.66 -6.48 19.55
CA PRO A 445 25.13 -7.29 20.68
C PRO A 445 24.54 -8.70 20.64
N ILE A 446 25.42 -9.71 20.62
CA ILE A 446 25.08 -11.12 20.76
C ILE A 446 24.83 -11.37 22.26
N ARG A 447 23.67 -11.90 22.61
CA ARG A 447 23.29 -12.25 23.99
C ARG A 447 23.25 -13.75 24.17
N LEU A 448 24.26 -14.36 24.79
CA LEU A 448 24.37 -15.82 24.90
C LEU A 448 24.75 -16.25 26.32
N THR A 449 24.19 -17.35 26.80
CA THR A 449 24.64 -18.00 28.04
C THR A 449 25.59 -19.14 27.70
N VAL A 450 26.86 -19.01 28.07
CA VAL A 450 27.93 -20.00 27.84
C VAL A 450 28.48 -20.45 29.19
N THR A 451 28.50 -21.76 29.45
CA THR A 451 28.83 -22.28 30.80
C THR A 451 30.23 -22.88 30.95
N GLU A 452 30.92 -23.25 29.86
CA GLU A 452 32.25 -23.89 29.93
C GLU A 452 33.31 -23.13 29.15
N THR A 453 33.24 -23.09 27.82
CA THR A 453 34.28 -22.45 26.98
C THR A 453 33.67 -21.55 25.91
N LEU A 454 34.30 -20.40 25.66
CA LEU A 454 33.92 -19.48 24.59
C LEU A 454 35.16 -19.12 23.76
N GLN A 455 35.15 -19.49 22.47
CA GLN A 455 36.16 -19.11 21.49
C GLN A 455 35.59 -18.09 20.50
N PRO A 456 35.87 -16.79 20.69
CA PRO A 456 35.54 -15.77 19.71
C PRO A 456 36.55 -15.77 18.55
N LEU A 457 36.04 -15.80 17.33
CA LEU A 457 36.81 -15.63 16.10
C LEU A 457 36.52 -14.22 15.54
N GLY A 458 37.37 -13.25 15.88
CA GLY A 458 37.25 -11.85 15.45
C GLY A 458 37.51 -10.82 16.56
N ASN A 459 37.54 -9.53 16.21
CA ASN A 459 38.02 -8.45 17.09
C ASN A 459 36.89 -7.65 17.78
N GLU A 460 35.68 -8.20 17.94
CA GLU A 460 34.49 -7.43 18.36
C GLU A 460 33.79 -7.93 19.65
N ILE A 461 34.48 -8.73 20.47
CA ILE A 461 33.92 -9.37 21.69
C ILE A 461 33.32 -8.34 22.66
N ASP A 462 33.91 -7.15 22.75
CA ASP A 462 33.48 -6.07 23.68
C ASP A 462 32.03 -5.59 23.46
N ARG A 463 31.41 -5.98 22.33
CA ARG A 463 30.01 -5.68 22.03
C ARG A 463 29.06 -6.82 22.40
N TRP A 464 29.53 -7.94 22.94
CA TRP A 464 28.69 -9.10 23.26
C TRP A 464 28.29 -9.09 24.73
N ASP A 465 27.09 -9.57 25.01
CA ASP A 465 26.49 -9.68 26.34
C ASP A 465 26.45 -11.17 26.71
N ILE A 466 27.59 -11.68 27.18
CA ILE A 466 27.80 -13.10 27.52
C ILE A 466 27.55 -13.31 29.01
N SER A 467 26.71 -14.30 29.34
CA SER A 467 26.44 -14.75 30.71
C SER A 467 27.00 -16.16 30.94
N GLY A 468 27.29 -16.54 32.19
CA GLY A 468 27.71 -17.91 32.56
C GLY A 468 29.22 -18.12 32.85
N GLU A 469 30.03 -17.07 32.81
CA GLU A 469 31.46 -17.07 33.18
C GLU A 469 32.32 -18.15 32.45
N PRO A 470 32.31 -18.22 31.11
CA PRO A 470 33.07 -19.23 30.37
C PRO A 470 34.59 -18.97 30.39
N ALA A 471 35.38 -20.04 30.27
CA ALA A 471 36.81 -19.94 30.03
C ALA A 471 37.09 -19.44 28.60
N LEU A 472 37.92 -18.40 28.49
CA LEU A 472 38.39 -17.84 27.23
C LEU A 472 39.71 -18.48 26.77
N PRO A 473 40.04 -18.44 25.47
CA PRO A 473 41.31 -18.95 24.97
C PRO A 473 42.45 -18.16 25.65
N LYS A 474 43.52 -18.85 26.02
CA LYS A 474 44.73 -18.16 26.49
C LYS A 474 45.30 -17.38 25.32
N GLU A 475 45.53 -16.07 25.50
CA GLU A 475 46.30 -15.28 24.53
C GLU A 475 47.66 -15.97 24.33
N GLU A 476 47.92 -16.46 23.12
CA GLU A 476 49.28 -16.83 22.73
C GLU A 476 50.10 -15.54 22.69
N GLN A 477 51.07 -15.43 23.60
CA GLN A 477 51.99 -14.29 23.73
C GLN A 477 52.92 -14.12 22.52
#